data_AF-A0A0D0BYX7-F1
#
_entry.id   AF-A0A0D0BYX7-F1
#
_cell.length_a   1.000
_cell.length_b   1.000
_cell.length_c   1.000
_cell.angle_alpha   90.00
_cell.angle_beta   90.00
_cell.angle_gamma   90.00
#
_symmetry.space_group_name_H-M   'P 1'
#
loop_
_entity.id
_entity.type
_entity.pdbx_description
1 polymer ?
#
loop_
_entity_poly.entity_id
_entity_poly.type
_entity_poly.pdbx_seq_one_letter_code
_entity_poly.pdbx_strand_id
1 'polypeptide(L)'
;IILDPLPGGIAFTPETTHTDVVKLIKEALSSIKDEASPQGDIPSITMFRNGGLLVELDNEVLATWIRKLINSKALTSKLGPTVLFRSSAFPIVIEYLPICIQIESEQFLRMTEKENNLPENSLINIKWIKPINR
;
A
#
# COMPACT_ATOMS: atom_id res chain seq x y z
N ILE A 1 7.38 0.73 6.03
CA ILE A 1 6.21 0.95 5.15
C ILE A 1 6.25 2.38 4.62
N ILE A 2 5.57 2.68 3.50
CA ILE A 2 5.49 4.05 2.97
C ILE A 2 4.02 4.49 2.94
N LEU A 3 3.79 5.69 3.42
CA LEU A 3 2.50 6.37 3.39
C LEU A 3 2.62 7.59 2.49
N ASP A 4 1.71 7.73 1.52
CA ASP A 4 1.68 8.87 0.61
C ASP A 4 0.48 9.75 0.89
N PRO A 5 0.55 11.07 0.65
CA PRO A 5 -0.64 11.87 0.57
C PRO A 5 -1.47 11.51 -0.68
N LEU A 6 -2.78 11.72 -0.62
CA LEU A 6 -3.63 11.71 -1.81
C LEU A 6 -3.08 12.67 -2.88
N PRO A 7 -3.22 12.36 -4.18
CA PRO A 7 -2.81 13.26 -5.25
C PRO A 7 -3.47 14.64 -5.09
N GLY A 8 -2.66 15.69 -4.95
CA GLY A 8 -3.12 17.06 -4.71
C GLY A 8 -3.50 17.40 -3.26
N GLY A 9 -3.45 16.43 -2.35
CA GLY A 9 -3.61 16.64 -0.91
C GLY A 9 -2.26 16.86 -0.21
N ILE A 10 -2.29 17.58 0.92
CA ILE A 10 -1.18 17.63 1.86
C ILE A 10 -1.64 16.85 3.10
N ALA A 11 -1.15 15.63 3.27
CA ALA A 11 -1.52 14.81 4.43
C ALA A 11 -0.76 15.23 5.69
N PHE A 12 0.51 15.59 5.53
CA PHE A 12 1.38 16.09 6.59
C PHE A 12 2.02 17.38 6.09
N THR A 13 1.66 18.51 6.70
CA THR A 13 2.21 19.83 6.35
C THR A 13 3.59 20.00 6.99
N PRO A 14 4.47 20.86 6.44
CA PRO A 14 5.73 21.24 7.09
C PRO A 14 5.54 21.88 8.48
N GLU A 15 4.34 22.43 8.73
CA GLU A 15 3.92 23.03 9.99
C GLU A 15 3.65 21.98 11.09
N THR A 16 3.41 20.71 10.71
CA THR A 16 3.15 19.64 11.67
C THR A 16 4.48 19.20 12.28
N THR A 17 4.62 19.33 13.59
CA THR A 17 5.86 18.94 14.28
C THR A 17 6.13 17.46 14.06
N HIS A 18 7.40 17.08 13.84
CA HIS A 18 7.80 15.68 13.72
C HIS A 18 7.28 14.83 14.89
N THR A 19 7.29 15.37 16.11
CA THR A 19 6.75 14.75 17.32
C THR A 19 5.26 14.43 17.22
N ASP A 20 4.47 15.32 16.62
CA ASP A 20 3.02 15.14 16.47
C ASP A 20 2.73 14.03 15.45
N VAL A 21 3.50 13.99 14.36
CA VAL A 21 3.42 12.90 13.38
C VAL A 21 3.78 11.57 14.04
N VAL A 22 4.89 11.50 14.78
CA VAL A 22 5.30 10.27 15.48
C VAL A 22 4.23 9.80 16.45
N LYS A 23 3.67 10.72 17.24
CA LYS A 23 2.59 10.40 18.18
C LYS A 23 1.36 9.85 17.45
N LEU A 24 0.92 10.52 16.39
CA LEU A 24 -0.24 10.10 15.59
C LEU A 24 -0.04 8.72 14.97
N ILE A 25 1.12 8.44 14.34
CA ILE A 25 1.37 7.13 13.73
C ILE A 25 1.43 6.04 14.81
N LYS A 26 2.06 6.31 15.97
CA LYS A 26 2.11 5.35 17.09
C LYS A 26 0.72 5.07 17.67
N GLU A 27 -0.09 6.09 17.87
CA GLU A 27 -1.47 5.94 18.32
C GLU A 27 -2.30 5.14 17.31
N ALA A 28 -2.21 5.47 16.02
CA ALA A 28 -2.87 4.72 14.96
C ALA A 28 -2.44 3.25 14.97
N LEU A 29 -1.14 2.95 15.08
CA LEU A 29 -0.62 1.59 15.16
C LEU A 29 -1.14 0.85 16.40
N SER A 30 -1.14 1.49 17.57
CA SER A 30 -1.67 0.87 18.79
C SER A 30 -3.16 0.56 18.69
N SER A 31 -3.93 1.39 17.97
CA SER A 31 -5.38 1.24 17.85
C SER A 31 -5.81 0.09 16.94
N ILE A 32 -4.93 -0.36 16.03
CA ILE A 32 -5.21 -1.46 15.11
C ILE A 32 -4.67 -2.79 15.60
N LYS A 33 -3.83 -2.79 16.64
CA LYS A 33 -3.27 -4.01 17.23
C LYS A 33 -4.30 -4.66 18.15
N ASP A 34 -4.29 -5.99 18.14
CA ASP A 34 -5.04 -6.89 19.01
C ASP A 34 -4.09 -7.87 19.72
N GLU A 35 -4.62 -8.75 20.59
CA GLU A 35 -3.80 -9.76 21.30
C GLU A 35 -3.10 -10.75 20.35
N ALA A 36 -3.62 -10.93 19.13
CA ALA A 36 -3.03 -11.78 18.10
C ALA A 36 -2.01 -11.06 17.21
N SER A 37 -1.81 -9.76 17.40
CA SER A 37 -0.92 -8.95 16.57
C SER A 37 0.56 -9.20 16.91
N PRO A 38 1.45 -9.12 15.90
CA PRO A 38 2.87 -9.27 16.13
C PRO A 38 3.45 -8.13 16.99
N GLN A 39 4.41 -8.51 17.83
CA GLN A 39 5.17 -7.59 18.68
C GLN A 39 6.10 -6.69 17.84
N GLY A 40 6.46 -5.53 18.40
CA GLY A 40 7.35 -4.53 17.77
C GLY A 40 6.72 -3.14 17.72
N ASP A 41 7.53 -2.12 17.57
CA ASP A 41 7.14 -0.70 17.51
C ASP A 41 7.70 -0.04 16.23
N ILE A 42 7.59 1.29 16.19
CA ILE A 42 8.09 2.19 15.17
C ILE A 42 9.40 2.83 15.68
N PRO A 43 10.57 2.38 15.20
CA PRO A 43 11.85 2.92 15.62
C PRO A 43 12.11 4.31 15.01
N SER A 44 11.64 4.56 13.78
CA SER A 44 11.89 5.81 13.09
C SER A 44 10.78 6.19 12.10
N ILE A 45 10.63 7.50 11.89
CA ILE A 45 9.75 8.08 10.88
C ILE A 45 10.50 9.19 10.17
N THR A 46 10.56 9.11 8.84
CA THR A 46 11.17 10.11 7.96
C THR A 46 10.10 10.70 7.04
N MET A 47 9.99 12.02 7.02
CA MET A 47 9.08 12.74 6.12
C MET A 47 9.78 13.12 4.82
N PHE A 48 9.13 12.84 3.70
CA PHE A 48 9.58 13.23 2.38
C PHE A 48 9.10 14.63 2.01
N ARG A 49 9.82 15.28 1.07
CA ARG A 49 9.46 16.64 0.60
C ARG A 49 8.09 16.74 -0.06
N ASN A 50 7.56 15.62 -0.57
CA ASN A 50 6.23 15.54 -1.16
C ASN A 50 5.12 15.30 -0.12
N GLY A 51 5.42 15.35 1.19
CA GLY A 51 4.47 15.06 2.26
C GLY A 51 4.22 13.57 2.52
N GLY A 52 4.95 12.67 1.86
CA GLY A 52 4.92 11.24 2.19
C GLY A 52 5.74 10.92 3.44
N LEU A 53 5.49 9.75 4.04
CA LEU A 53 6.22 9.24 5.20
C LEU A 53 6.84 7.88 4.90
N LEU A 54 8.12 7.73 5.25
CA LEU A 54 8.76 6.44 5.46
C LEU A 54 8.69 6.11 6.95
N VAL A 55 7.96 5.05 7.27
CA VAL A 55 7.83 4.53 8.64
C VAL A 55 8.62 3.24 8.71
N GLU A 56 9.71 3.23 9.47
CA GLU A 56 10.43 1.99 9.76
C GLU A 56 9.70 1.22 10.85
N LEU A 57 9.86 -0.11 10.85
CA LEU A 57 9.21 -1.01 11.80
C LEU A 57 10.30 -1.92 12.36
N ASP A 58 10.18 -2.28 13.64
CA ASP A 58 11.20 -3.05 14.35
C ASP A 58 11.50 -4.42 13.73
N ASN A 59 10.53 -5.03 13.03
CA ASN A 59 10.71 -6.35 12.44
C ASN A 59 9.84 -6.58 11.19
N GLU A 60 10.24 -7.60 10.43
CA GLU A 60 9.58 -8.02 9.19
C GLU A 60 8.17 -8.58 9.42
N VAL A 61 7.94 -9.25 10.55
CA VAL A 61 6.63 -9.86 10.87
C VAL A 61 5.56 -8.77 11.01
N LEU A 62 5.88 -7.70 11.74
CA LEU A 62 5.03 -6.52 11.88
C LEU A 62 4.84 -5.82 10.54
N ALA A 63 5.91 -5.67 9.75
CA ALA A 63 5.83 -5.06 8.42
C ALA A 63 4.91 -5.85 7.47
N THR A 64 5.02 -7.18 7.49
CA THR A 64 4.19 -8.07 6.68
C THR A 64 2.74 -8.06 7.15
N TRP A 65 2.51 -8.03 8.45
CA TRP A 65 1.17 -7.92 9.03
C TRP A 65 0.50 -6.60 8.65
N ILE A 66 1.17 -5.45 8.77
CA ILE A 66 0.60 -4.15 8.38
C ILE A 66 0.29 -4.11 6.87
N ARG A 67 1.10 -4.75 6.03
CA ARG A 67 0.88 -4.78 4.56
C ARG A 67 -0.38 -5.53 4.14
N LYS A 68 -0.96 -6.39 4.98
CA LYS A 68 -2.24 -7.06 4.67
C LYS A 68 -3.33 -6.02 4.44
N LEU A 69 -4.18 -6.25 3.43
CA LEU A 69 -5.19 -5.29 2.98
C LEU A 69 -6.08 -4.76 4.12
N ILE A 70 -6.48 -5.66 5.03
CA ILE A 70 -7.34 -5.29 6.17
C ILE A 70 -6.62 -4.35 7.16
N ASN A 71 -5.35 -4.62 7.43
CA ASN A 71 -4.55 -3.86 8.40
C ASN A 71 -4.06 -2.53 7.82
N SER A 72 -3.65 -2.51 6.55
CA SER A 72 -3.25 -1.28 5.87
C SER A 72 -4.43 -0.32 5.74
N LYS A 73 -5.64 -0.82 5.40
CA LYS A 73 -6.88 -0.03 5.39
C LYS A 73 -7.24 0.46 6.79
N ALA A 74 -7.13 -0.39 7.81
CA ALA A 74 -7.40 0.02 9.19
C ALA A 74 -6.44 1.14 9.62
N LEU A 75 -5.15 1.01 9.30
CA LEU A 75 -4.14 2.03 9.59
C LEU A 75 -4.47 3.36 8.90
N THR A 76 -4.68 3.36 7.58
CA THR A 76 -4.98 4.60 6.85
C THR A 76 -6.28 5.23 7.31
N SER A 77 -7.29 4.44 7.71
CA SER A 77 -8.54 4.97 8.24
C SER A 77 -8.36 5.78 9.53
N LYS A 78 -7.36 5.43 10.36
CA LYS A 78 -7.02 6.14 11.60
C LYS A 78 -6.20 7.40 11.35
N LEU A 79 -5.41 7.40 10.28
CA LEU A 79 -4.60 8.55 9.89
C LEU A 79 -5.39 9.62 9.12
N GLY A 80 -6.54 9.24 8.58
CA GLY A 80 -7.47 10.13 7.89
C GLY A 80 -7.53 9.90 6.38
N PRO A 81 -8.51 10.51 5.70
CA PRO A 81 -8.80 10.24 4.30
C PRO A 81 -7.70 10.71 3.34
N THR A 82 -6.76 11.54 3.81
CA THR A 82 -5.69 12.12 3.01
C THR A 82 -4.46 11.23 2.90
N VAL A 83 -4.40 10.10 3.63
CA VAL A 83 -3.23 9.21 3.66
C VAL A 83 -3.53 7.91 2.93
N LEU A 84 -2.66 7.57 1.97
CA LEU A 84 -2.66 6.31 1.25
C LEU A 84 -1.51 5.42 1.69
N PHE A 85 -1.78 4.14 1.84
CA PHE A 85 -0.73 3.14 2.00
C PHE A 85 -0.14 2.84 0.62
N ARG A 86 1.16 3.08 0.42
CA ARG A 86 1.80 2.80 -0.86
C ARG A 86 1.89 1.30 -1.08
N SER A 87 1.14 0.78 -2.06
CA SER A 87 1.39 -0.55 -2.60
C SER A 87 2.60 -0.49 -3.53
N SER A 88 3.62 -1.30 -3.24
CA SER A 88 4.77 -1.44 -4.14
C SER A 88 4.37 -2.39 -5.27
N ALA A 89 3.76 -1.84 -6.32
CA ALA A 89 3.51 -2.57 -7.56
C ALA A 89 4.76 -2.49 -8.43
N PHE A 90 5.19 -3.62 -8.98
CA PHE A 90 6.25 -3.64 -9.97
C PHE A 90 5.62 -3.86 -11.35
N PRO A 91 5.89 -2.99 -12.34
CA PRO A 91 5.41 -3.22 -13.69
C PRO A 91 6.13 -4.44 -14.28
N ILE A 92 5.37 -5.36 -14.85
CA ILE A 92 5.88 -6.54 -15.55
C ILE A 92 5.38 -6.47 -17.00
N VAL A 93 6.25 -6.81 -17.94
CA VAL A 93 5.90 -6.95 -19.36
C VAL A 93 5.71 -8.43 -19.66
N ILE A 94 4.57 -8.77 -20.24
CA ILE A 94 4.25 -10.12 -20.68
C ILE A 94 4.18 -10.12 -22.20
N GLU A 95 4.91 -11.04 -22.83
CA GLU A 95 4.96 -11.20 -24.28
C GLU A 95 4.09 -12.37 -24.74
N TYR A 96 3.78 -12.41 -26.04
CA TYR A 96 3.06 -13.52 -26.71
C TYR A 96 1.63 -13.79 -26.21
N LEU A 97 0.96 -12.77 -25.66
CA LEU A 97 -0.44 -12.90 -25.28
C LEU A 97 -1.38 -12.75 -26.50
N PRO A 98 -2.31 -13.68 -26.73
CA PRO A 98 -3.31 -13.53 -27.78
C PRO A 98 -4.19 -12.27 -27.59
N ILE A 99 -4.34 -11.46 -28.63
CA ILE A 99 -5.10 -10.19 -28.60
C ILE A 99 -6.61 -10.36 -28.37
N CYS A 100 -7.14 -11.57 -28.56
CA CYS A 100 -8.55 -11.89 -28.32
C CYS A 100 -8.90 -12.00 -26.83
N ILE A 101 -7.90 -12.02 -25.93
CA ILE A 101 -8.11 -12.15 -24.49
C ILE A 101 -8.49 -10.80 -23.89
N GLN A 102 -9.60 -10.75 -23.16
CA GLN A 102 -10.02 -9.58 -22.38
C GLN A 102 -9.23 -9.48 -21.06
N ILE A 103 -7.97 -9.06 -21.17
CA ILE A 103 -7.07 -8.94 -20.01
C ILE A 103 -7.51 -7.86 -19.01
N GLU A 104 -8.18 -6.82 -19.48
CA GLU A 104 -8.53 -5.63 -18.67
C GLU A 104 -9.75 -5.88 -17.75
N SER A 105 -10.31 -7.10 -17.75
CA SER A 105 -11.38 -7.48 -16.82
C SER A 105 -10.82 -7.83 -15.44
N GLU A 106 -11.49 -7.40 -14.38
CA GLU A 106 -11.10 -7.75 -13.00
C GLU A 106 -11.09 -9.28 -12.79
N GLN A 107 -12.08 -9.97 -13.38
CA GLN A 107 -12.18 -11.42 -13.33
C GLN A 107 -10.93 -12.11 -13.91
N PHE A 108 -10.37 -11.60 -15.02
CA PHE A 108 -9.15 -12.13 -15.61
C PHE A 108 -7.98 -12.06 -14.63
N LEU A 109 -7.82 -10.94 -13.90
CA LEU A 109 -6.79 -10.80 -12.88
C LEU A 109 -6.97 -11.82 -11.75
N ARG A 110 -8.19 -11.95 -11.21
CA ARG A 110 -8.47 -12.89 -10.12
C ARG A 110 -8.22 -14.35 -10.53
N MET A 111 -8.62 -14.72 -11.75
CA MET A 111 -8.37 -16.07 -12.30
C MET A 111 -6.89 -16.32 -12.50
N THR A 112 -6.17 -15.36 -13.09
CA THR A 112 -4.71 -15.46 -13.32
C THR A 112 -3.96 -15.65 -12.01
N GLU A 113 -4.32 -14.90 -10.96
CA GLU A 113 -3.74 -15.09 -9.63
C GLU A 113 -3.96 -16.51 -9.11
N LYS A 114 -5.20 -16.99 -9.18
CA LYS A 114 -5.55 -18.34 -8.72
C LYS A 114 -4.83 -19.44 -9.50
N GLU A 115 -4.80 -19.34 -10.83
CA GLU A 115 -4.17 -20.34 -11.71
C GLU A 115 -2.65 -20.40 -11.54
N ASN A 116 -2.02 -19.29 -11.14
CA ASN A 116 -0.57 -19.18 -10.95
C ASN A 116 -0.14 -19.23 -9.48
N ASN A 117 -1.04 -19.55 -8.55
CA ASN A 117 -0.79 -19.56 -7.11
C ASN A 117 -0.22 -18.21 -6.59
N LEU A 118 -0.64 -17.10 -7.18
CA LEU A 118 -0.27 -15.78 -6.70
C LEU A 118 -1.15 -15.38 -5.50
N PRO A 119 -0.63 -14.55 -4.59
CA PRO A 119 -1.44 -13.98 -3.52
C PRO A 119 -2.63 -13.21 -4.09
N GLU A 120 -3.77 -13.30 -3.40
CA GLU A 120 -4.97 -12.56 -3.77
C GLU A 120 -4.70 -11.05 -3.76
N ASN A 121 -5.13 -10.37 -4.82
CA ASN A 121 -4.95 -8.92 -5.04
C ASN A 121 -3.49 -8.49 -5.25
N SER A 122 -2.62 -9.40 -5.67
CA SER A 122 -1.24 -9.08 -6.07
C SER A 122 -1.13 -8.44 -7.46
N LEU A 123 -2.05 -8.74 -8.38
CA LEU A 123 -2.17 -8.07 -9.67
C LEU A 123 -3.09 -6.85 -9.56
N ILE A 124 -2.49 -5.66 -9.54
CA ILE A 124 -3.23 -4.41 -9.31
C ILE A 124 -3.95 -3.91 -10.57
N ASN A 125 -3.26 -3.96 -11.71
CA ASN A 125 -3.78 -3.51 -12.99
C ASN A 125 -3.01 -4.19 -14.13
N ILE A 126 -3.68 -4.39 -15.26
CA ILE A 126 -3.08 -4.85 -16.51
C ILE A 126 -3.65 -4.02 -17.67
N LYS A 127 -2.81 -3.70 -18.64
CA LYS A 127 -3.20 -2.95 -19.84
C LYS A 127 -2.33 -3.35 -21.01
N TRP A 128 -2.85 -3.19 -22.22
CA TRP A 128 -2.01 -3.30 -23.41
C TRP A 128 -1.01 -2.15 -23.47
N ILE A 129 0.26 -2.46 -23.79
CA ILE A 129 1.28 -1.43 -24.01
C ILE A 129 0.91 -0.57 -25.25
N LYS A 130 0.31 -1.20 -26.26
CA LYS A 130 -0.25 -0.54 -27.45
C LYS A 130 -1.75 -0.81 -27.50
N PRO A 131 -2.60 0.21 -27.75
CA PRO A 131 -4.04 -0.01 -27.88
C PRO A 131 -4.33 -0.98 -29.01
N ILE A 132 -5.33 -1.86 -28.80
CA ILE A 132 -5.73 -2.87 -29.79
C ILE A 132 -6.32 -2.21 -31.05
N ASN A 133 -7.06 -1.11 -30.86
CA ASN A 133 -7.63 -0.31 -31.95
C ASN A 133 -6.70 0.87 -32.26
N ARG A 134 -6.27 0.98 -33.52
CA ARG A 134 -5.47 2.08 -34.07
C ARG A 134 -6.34 3.12 -34.74
#